data_AF-A0A375FPB4-F1
#
_entry.id   AF-A0A375FPB4-F1
#
_cell.length_a   1.000
_cell.length_b   1.000
_cell.length_c   1.000
_cell.angle_alpha   90.00
_cell.angle_beta   90.00
_cell.angle_gamma   90.00
#
_symmetry.space_group_name_H-M   'P 1'
#
loop_
_entity.id
_entity.type
_entity.pdbx_description
1 polymer ?
#
loop_
_entity_poly.entity_id
_entity_poly.type
_entity_poly.pdbx_seq_one_letter_code
_entity_poly.pdbx_strand_id
1 'polypeptide(L)'
;MAPPDHHLMIVDEHAQLVRGPKENFARPAIDPLFRSAAVARRNRVVAAVLTGQLDDGAAGLRAVRQCGGVTIVQDPDSAFAADMPRNAMRASPPDYVLPLAAIAPRLVELAGSAAGPFAELPESLRIEHGVALGPSSIEAVERIALPSALTCPECGGALWQMRDTQPPRFRCHTGHAFGMSTLRHAADGSLEHTLFDALRALHEQRELYTQIAAYHMQVGETGESRRYTEAAGRAAASAKRIEGWLREG
;
A
#
# COMPACT_ATOMS: atom_id res chain seq x y z
N MET A 1 9.92 -17.71 -6.49
CA MET A 1 9.00 -16.57 -6.65
C MET A 1 8.00 -16.57 -5.50
N ALA A 2 7.58 -15.40 -5.04
CA ALA A 2 6.58 -15.29 -3.97
C ALA A 2 5.17 -15.64 -4.53
N PRO A 3 4.42 -16.55 -3.89
CA PRO A 3 3.06 -16.87 -4.33
C PRO A 3 2.10 -15.73 -3.96
N PRO A 4 0.97 -15.58 -4.68
CA PRO A 4 -0.08 -14.63 -4.31
C PRO A 4 -0.52 -14.81 -2.86
N ASP A 5 -0.93 -13.71 -2.24
CA ASP A 5 -1.45 -13.65 -0.88
C ASP A 5 -0.47 -14.07 0.23
N HIS A 6 0.83 -14.18 -0.07
CA HIS A 6 1.88 -14.41 0.92
C HIS A 6 3.06 -13.47 0.69
N HIS A 7 3.57 -12.87 1.76
CA HIS A 7 4.88 -12.23 1.72
C HIS A 7 5.96 -13.29 1.74
N LEU A 8 6.96 -13.13 0.87
CA LEU A 8 8.21 -13.88 0.96
C LEU A 8 9.17 -13.08 1.85
N MET A 9 9.65 -13.69 2.92
CA MET A 9 10.55 -13.07 3.88
C MET A 9 11.77 -13.95 4.10
N ILE A 10 12.89 -13.34 4.50
CA ILE A 10 14.09 -14.06 4.92
C ILE A 10 14.15 -14.07 6.45
N VAL A 11 14.19 -15.25 7.05
CA VAL A 11 14.33 -15.46 8.49
C VAL A 11 15.51 -16.38 8.71
N ASP A 12 16.52 -15.89 9.41
CA ASP A 12 17.82 -16.54 9.57
C ASP A 12 18.42 -16.99 8.23
N GLU A 13 18.53 -18.30 8.03
CA GLU A 13 19.09 -18.92 6.82
C GLU A 13 18.02 -19.35 5.80
N HIS A 14 16.74 -19.12 6.09
CA HIS A 14 15.62 -19.67 5.32
C HIS A 14 14.72 -18.58 4.71
N ALA A 15 14.11 -18.94 3.58
CA ALA A 15 12.99 -18.19 3.03
C ALA A 15 11.69 -18.72 3.64
N GLN A 16 10.85 -17.82 4.14
CA GLN A 16 9.56 -18.14 4.77
C GLN A 16 8.43 -17.40 4.06
N LEU A 17 7.28 -18.07 3.95
CA LEU A 17 6.04 -17.46 3.49
C LEU A 17 5.20 -17.05 4.70
N VAL A 18 4.79 -15.78 4.74
CA VAL A 18 4.05 -15.22 5.88
C VAL A 18 2.79 -14.51 5.37
N ARG A 19 1.66 -14.75 6.03
CA ARG A 19 0.39 -14.03 5.80
C ARG A 19 0.27 -12.81 6.72
N GLY A 20 1.31 -11.98 6.73
CA GLY A 20 1.32 -10.72 7.48
C GLY A 20 0.42 -9.66 6.83
N PRO A 21 0.23 -8.50 7.47
CA PRO A 21 -0.53 -7.38 6.90
C PRO A 21 -0.02 -7.01 5.51
N LYS A 22 -0.90 -6.54 4.62
CA LYS A 22 -0.47 -6.01 3.32
C LYS A 22 0.39 -4.77 3.51
N GLU A 23 1.37 -4.60 2.63
CA GLU A 23 2.14 -3.36 2.53
C GLU A 23 1.98 -2.82 1.11
N ASN A 24 1.76 -1.51 1.00
CA ASN A 24 1.47 -0.84 -0.27
C ASN A 24 0.30 -1.49 -1.04
N PHE A 25 -0.75 -1.92 -0.33
CA PHE A 25 -1.91 -2.69 -0.84
C PHE A 25 -1.57 -4.06 -1.45
N ALA A 26 -0.32 -4.50 -1.34
CA ALA A 26 0.17 -5.72 -1.97
C ALA A 26 0.53 -6.80 -0.94
N ARG A 27 0.35 -8.05 -1.37
CA ARG A 27 0.84 -9.27 -0.72
C ARG A 27 0.96 -10.35 -1.81
N PRO A 28 2.18 -10.63 -2.32
CA PRO A 28 3.49 -10.17 -1.84
C PRO A 28 3.78 -8.69 -2.10
N ALA A 29 4.56 -8.08 -1.21
CA ALA A 29 5.20 -6.77 -1.40
C ALA A 29 6.73 -6.90 -1.32
N ILE A 30 7.47 -5.99 -1.95
CA ILE A 30 8.94 -5.95 -1.99
C ILE A 30 9.50 -5.47 -0.64
N ASP A 31 8.86 -4.49 -0.02
CA ASP A 31 9.33 -3.90 1.25
C ASP A 31 9.53 -4.94 2.37
N PRO A 32 8.60 -5.89 2.64
CA PRO A 32 8.81 -6.98 3.59
C PRO A 32 9.98 -7.90 3.24
N LEU A 33 10.16 -8.24 1.96
CA LEU A 33 11.27 -9.09 1.50
C LEU A 33 12.61 -8.41 1.78
N PHE A 34 12.77 -7.17 1.33
CA PHE A 34 14.02 -6.43 1.49
C PHE A 34 14.34 -6.14 2.95
N ARG A 35 13.34 -5.72 3.75
CA ARG A 35 13.53 -5.45 5.18
C ARG A 35 13.90 -6.72 5.95
N SER A 36 13.23 -7.83 5.70
CA SER A 36 13.57 -9.11 6.37
C SER A 36 14.96 -9.61 5.98
N ALA A 37 15.34 -9.51 4.70
CA ALA A 37 16.70 -9.79 4.25
C ALA A 37 17.73 -8.88 4.93
N ALA A 38 17.48 -7.58 5.02
CA ALA A 38 18.35 -6.63 5.69
C ALA A 38 18.54 -6.94 7.18
N VAL A 39 17.47 -7.33 7.87
CA VAL A 39 17.52 -7.72 9.29
C VAL A 39 18.31 -9.02 9.48
N ALA A 40 18.07 -10.02 8.64
CA ALA A 40 18.69 -11.34 8.77
C ALA A 40 20.17 -11.35 8.34
N ARG A 41 20.51 -10.66 7.24
CA ARG A 41 21.80 -10.82 6.55
C ARG A 41 22.64 -9.54 6.47
N ARG A 42 22.08 -8.37 6.81
CA ARG A 42 22.77 -7.08 6.89
C ARG A 42 23.61 -6.77 5.64
N ASN A 43 24.92 -6.59 5.81
CA ASN A 43 25.91 -6.27 4.78
C ASN A 43 26.09 -7.34 3.69
N ARG A 44 25.46 -8.51 3.84
CA ARG A 44 25.48 -9.58 2.82
C ARG A 44 24.29 -9.51 1.86
N VAL A 45 23.45 -8.48 1.95
CA VAL A 45 22.31 -8.29 1.05
C VAL A 45 22.72 -7.39 -0.12
N VAL A 46 22.38 -7.83 -1.33
CA VAL A 46 22.32 -6.98 -2.52
C VAL A 46 20.87 -6.90 -2.96
N ALA A 47 20.30 -5.70 -2.99
CA ALA A 47 18.90 -5.47 -3.35
C ALA A 47 18.81 -4.60 -4.61
N ALA A 48 17.92 -4.98 -5.53
CA ALA A 48 17.70 -4.27 -6.78
C ALA A 48 16.23 -3.90 -6.94
N VAL A 49 15.93 -2.60 -7.09
CA VAL A 49 14.60 -2.12 -7.50
C VAL A 49 14.59 -1.89 -9.01
N LEU A 50 13.65 -2.54 -9.70
CA LEU A 50 13.47 -2.45 -11.14
C LEU A 50 12.26 -1.57 -11.49
N THR A 51 11.96 -1.47 -12.78
CA THR A 51 10.74 -0.86 -13.32
C THR A 51 9.48 -1.32 -12.58
N GLY A 52 8.57 -0.37 -12.32
CA GLY A 52 7.28 -0.61 -11.68
C GLY A 52 6.58 0.69 -11.26
N GLN A 53 5.32 0.57 -10.85
CA GLN A 53 4.48 1.70 -10.45
C GLN A 53 4.53 1.93 -8.94
N LEU A 54 4.27 3.17 -8.51
CA LEU A 54 4.22 3.57 -7.10
C LEU A 54 5.56 3.38 -6.37
N ASP A 55 5.55 3.07 -5.07
CA ASP A 55 6.71 3.17 -4.18
C ASP A 55 7.05 1.89 -3.40
N ASP A 56 6.53 0.72 -3.81
CA ASP A 56 6.93 -0.55 -3.21
C ASP A 56 8.41 -0.87 -3.50
N GLY A 57 9.12 -1.33 -2.48
CA GLY A 57 10.57 -1.57 -2.50
C GLY A 57 11.42 -0.37 -2.11
N ALA A 58 10.88 0.85 -2.10
CA ALA A 58 11.63 2.04 -1.73
C ALA A 58 12.07 2.00 -0.26
N ALA A 59 11.17 1.59 0.64
CA ALA A 59 11.48 1.51 2.05
C ALA A 59 12.37 0.31 2.40
N GLY A 60 12.14 -0.80 1.73
CA GLY A 60 12.96 -1.99 1.79
C GLY A 60 14.40 -1.70 1.35
N LEU A 61 14.58 -0.96 0.25
CA LEU A 61 15.90 -0.61 -0.27
C LEU A 61 16.66 0.29 0.73
N ARG A 62 15.97 1.29 1.31
CA ARG A 62 16.51 2.09 2.42
C ARG A 62 16.93 1.21 3.60
N ALA A 63 16.13 0.22 3.98
CA ALA A 63 16.47 -0.70 5.07
C ALA A 63 17.74 -1.52 4.77
N VAL A 64 17.87 -2.03 3.54
CA VAL A 64 19.08 -2.74 3.08
C VAL A 64 20.32 -1.87 3.24
N ARG A 65 20.26 -0.61 2.76
CA ARG A 65 21.36 0.34 2.89
C ARG A 65 21.70 0.66 4.34
N GLN A 66 20.70 0.87 5.20
CA GLN A 66 20.89 1.15 6.62
C GLN A 66 21.58 0.00 7.36
N CYS A 67 21.39 -1.24 6.90
CA CYS A 67 22.07 -2.42 7.42
C CYS A 67 23.41 -2.73 6.71
N GLY A 68 23.93 -1.81 5.89
CA GLY A 68 25.22 -1.94 5.21
C GLY A 68 25.19 -2.83 3.97
N GLY A 69 24.01 -3.23 3.49
CA GLY A 69 23.86 -3.95 2.23
C GLY A 69 24.01 -3.03 1.02
N VAL A 70 24.17 -3.64 -0.15
CA VAL A 70 24.35 -2.94 -1.42
C VAL A 70 23.00 -2.74 -2.11
N THR A 71 22.79 -1.57 -2.66
CA THR A 71 21.53 -1.13 -3.27
C THR A 71 21.73 -0.75 -4.74
N ILE A 72 20.91 -1.34 -5.60
CA ILE A 72 20.89 -1.09 -7.04
C ILE A 72 19.49 -0.59 -7.40
N VAL A 73 19.43 0.44 -8.23
CA VAL A 73 18.18 0.91 -8.83
C VAL A 73 18.34 0.88 -10.34
N GLN A 74 17.33 0.37 -11.04
CA GLN A 74 17.27 0.49 -12.50
C GLN A 74 17.23 1.98 -12.86
N ASP A 75 18.05 2.39 -13.82
CA ASP A 75 18.02 3.74 -14.38
C ASP A 75 16.57 4.10 -14.81
N PRO A 76 15.94 5.11 -14.17
CA PRO A 76 14.57 5.51 -14.46
C PRO A 76 14.32 5.86 -15.93
N ASP A 77 15.34 6.31 -16.65
CA ASP A 77 15.20 6.69 -18.06
C ASP A 77 15.18 5.47 -18.99
N SER A 78 15.61 4.31 -18.49
CA SER A 78 15.51 3.00 -19.16
C SER A 78 14.30 2.17 -18.69
N ALA A 79 13.53 2.66 -17.71
CA ALA A 79 12.43 1.92 -17.09
C ALA A 79 11.12 2.09 -17.88
N PHE A 80 10.38 0.99 -18.05
CA PHE A 80 9.04 1.04 -18.67
C PHE A 80 8.04 1.82 -17.79
N ALA A 81 8.09 1.59 -16.49
CA ALA A 81 7.40 2.35 -15.46
C ALA A 81 8.44 2.86 -14.46
N ALA A 82 8.66 4.17 -14.46
CA ALA A 82 9.77 4.79 -13.75
C ALA A 82 9.48 5.15 -12.28
N ASP A 83 8.25 4.98 -11.80
CA ASP A 83 7.85 5.43 -10.46
C ASP A 83 8.61 4.70 -9.36
N MET A 84 8.65 3.36 -9.38
CA MET A 84 9.37 2.57 -8.37
C MET A 84 10.86 2.94 -8.29
N PRO A 85 11.62 2.97 -9.41
CA PRO A 85 13.00 3.46 -9.40
C PRO A 85 13.14 4.88 -8.83
N ARG A 86 12.31 5.83 -9.26
CA ARG A 86 12.36 7.22 -8.78
C ARG A 86 12.05 7.32 -7.29
N ASN A 87 11.07 6.56 -6.80
CA ASN A 87 10.71 6.52 -5.39
C ASN A 87 11.80 5.86 -4.54
N ALA A 88 12.44 4.80 -5.03
CA ALA A 88 13.59 4.18 -4.37
C ALA A 88 14.77 5.15 -4.23
N MET A 89 15.10 5.89 -5.29
CA MET A 89 16.15 6.92 -5.25
C MET A 89 15.82 8.08 -4.30
N ARG A 90 14.55 8.48 -4.20
CA ARG A 90 14.08 9.49 -3.24
C ARG A 90 14.16 8.99 -1.81
N ALA A 91 13.92 7.70 -1.58
CA ALA A 91 13.93 7.07 -0.26
C ALA A 91 15.34 6.95 0.33
N SER A 92 16.32 6.64 -0.52
CA SER A 92 17.72 6.59 -0.13
C SER A 92 18.63 6.67 -1.36
N PRO A 93 19.79 7.36 -1.29
CA PRO A 93 20.78 7.33 -2.38
C PRO A 93 21.27 5.90 -2.62
N PRO A 94 21.02 5.29 -3.79
CA PRO A 94 21.49 3.94 -4.08
C PRO A 94 22.99 3.92 -4.36
N ASP A 95 23.62 2.76 -4.18
CA ASP A 95 25.04 2.57 -4.51
C ASP A 95 25.25 2.54 -6.03
N TYR A 96 24.26 2.02 -6.77
CA TYR A 96 24.30 1.95 -8.23
C TYR A 96 22.97 2.35 -8.86
N VAL A 97 23.04 3.18 -9.89
CA VAL A 97 21.94 3.42 -10.84
C VAL A 97 22.40 2.90 -12.19
N LEU A 98 21.72 1.87 -12.71
CA LEU A 98 22.21 1.11 -13.87
C LEU A 98 21.08 0.83 -14.87
N PRO A 99 21.36 0.86 -16.19
CA PRO A 99 20.41 0.34 -17.17
C PRO A 99 20.18 -1.15 -16.93
N LEU A 100 18.98 -1.65 -17.28
CA LEU A 100 18.56 -3.03 -16.97
C LEU A 100 19.59 -4.10 -17.36
N ALA A 101 20.22 -3.95 -18.53
CA ALA A 101 21.21 -4.90 -19.05
C ALA A 101 22.50 -4.97 -18.20
N ALA A 102 22.84 -3.91 -17.46
CA ALA A 102 24.04 -3.85 -16.62
C ALA A 102 23.80 -4.40 -15.20
N ILE A 103 22.54 -4.57 -14.78
CA ILE A 103 22.21 -5.03 -13.42
C ILE A 103 22.64 -6.49 -13.21
N ALA A 104 22.35 -7.39 -14.13
CA ALA A 104 22.66 -8.80 -13.96
C ALA A 104 24.19 -9.07 -13.84
N PRO A 105 25.07 -8.53 -14.72
CA PRO A 105 26.51 -8.64 -14.53
C PRO A 105 26.99 -8.08 -13.19
N ARG A 106 26.42 -6.94 -12.76
CA ARG A 106 26.76 -6.31 -11.48
C ARG A 106 26.39 -7.18 -10.28
N LEU A 107 25.23 -7.83 -10.32
CA LEU A 107 24.80 -8.76 -9.28
C LEU A 107 25.75 -9.96 -9.17
N VAL A 108 26.21 -10.52 -10.28
CA VAL A 108 27.16 -11.64 -10.30
C VAL A 108 28.51 -11.25 -9.67
N GLU A 109 29.03 -10.06 -10.01
CA GLU A 109 30.27 -9.54 -9.43
C GLU A 109 30.15 -9.33 -7.91
N LEU A 110 29.06 -8.69 -7.47
CA LEU A 110 28.83 -8.41 -6.05
C LEU A 110 28.63 -9.69 -5.23
N ALA A 111 27.95 -10.69 -5.79
CA ALA A 111 27.75 -11.98 -5.12
C ALA A 111 29.06 -12.76 -4.92
N GLY A 112 30.06 -12.56 -5.78
CA GLY A 112 31.41 -13.15 -5.65
C GLY A 112 32.38 -12.34 -4.79
N SER A 113 31.99 -11.14 -4.34
CA SER A 113 32.83 -10.22 -3.60
C SER A 113 32.71 -10.42 -2.08
N ALA A 114 33.74 -10.03 -1.33
CA ALA A 114 33.65 -9.98 0.13
C ALA A 114 32.59 -8.96 0.58
N ALA A 115 31.81 -9.31 1.60
CA ALA A 115 30.83 -8.39 2.16
C ALA A 115 31.51 -7.14 2.73
N GLY A 116 30.81 -6.00 2.66
CA GLY A 116 31.27 -4.74 3.24
C GLY A 116 31.36 -4.80 4.78
N PRO A 117 31.64 -3.69 5.46
CA PRO A 117 31.65 -3.66 6.92
C PRO A 117 30.28 -4.02 7.50
N PHE A 118 30.28 -4.69 8.64
CA PHE A 118 29.06 -4.99 9.38
C PHE A 118 28.45 -3.70 9.95
N ALA A 119 27.15 -3.51 9.76
CA ALA A 119 26.40 -2.40 10.35
C ALA A 119 25.49 -2.90 11.49
N GLU A 120 25.39 -2.11 12.55
CA GLU A 120 24.44 -2.38 13.63
C GLU A 120 23.00 -2.22 13.13
N LEU A 121 22.09 -3.09 13.60
CA LEU A 121 20.69 -3.05 13.19
C LEU A 121 19.95 -1.90 13.92
N PRO A 122 19.46 -0.88 13.21
CA PRO A 122 18.68 0.19 13.82
C PRO A 122 17.46 -0.35 14.59
N GLU A 123 17.20 0.20 15.77
CA GLU A 123 16.05 -0.20 16.58
C GLU A 123 14.72 -0.03 15.84
N SER A 124 14.57 1.06 15.08
CA SER A 124 13.37 1.31 14.28
C SER A 124 13.08 0.19 13.28
N LEU A 125 14.12 -0.33 12.60
CA LEU A 125 13.97 -1.46 11.67
C LEU A 125 13.65 -2.76 12.39
N ARG A 126 14.21 -3.00 13.58
CA ARG A 126 13.91 -4.18 14.39
C ARG A 126 12.45 -4.19 14.82
N ILE A 127 11.94 -3.06 15.29
CA ILE A 127 10.53 -2.89 15.67
C ILE A 127 9.63 -3.01 14.44
N GLU A 128 9.96 -2.32 13.34
CA GLU A 128 9.16 -2.38 12.12
C GLU A 128 9.09 -3.80 11.55
N HIS A 129 10.20 -4.55 11.55
CA HIS A 129 10.22 -5.95 11.12
C HIS A 129 9.37 -6.85 12.03
N GLY A 130 9.43 -6.65 13.35
CA GLY A 130 8.57 -7.36 14.29
C GLY A 130 7.07 -7.16 14.01
N VAL A 131 6.67 -5.93 13.66
CA VAL A 131 5.28 -5.61 13.27
C VAL A 131 4.84 -6.33 11.98
N ALA A 132 5.76 -6.62 11.06
CA ALA A 132 5.41 -7.34 9.83
C ALA A 132 5.18 -8.85 10.05
N LEU A 133 5.73 -9.42 11.12
CA LEU A 133 5.62 -10.85 11.43
C LEU A 133 4.34 -11.23 12.19
N GLY A 134 3.57 -10.26 12.69
CA GLY A 134 2.36 -10.51 13.47
C GLY A 134 1.75 -9.25 14.09
N PRO A 135 0.69 -9.38 14.91
CA PRO A 135 0.04 -8.23 15.54
C PRO A 135 1.05 -7.45 16.41
N SER A 136 1.15 -6.15 16.17
CA SER A 136 1.98 -5.25 16.97
C SER A 136 1.19 -4.60 18.09
N SER A 137 1.84 -4.34 19.23
CA SER A 137 1.27 -3.43 20.22
C SER A 137 1.35 -1.99 19.71
N ILE A 138 0.35 -1.17 20.08
CA ILE A 138 0.34 0.27 19.79
C ILE A 138 1.62 0.94 20.30
N GLU A 139 2.06 0.54 21.50
CA GLU A 139 3.29 1.00 22.15
C GLU A 139 4.54 0.79 21.27
N ALA A 140 4.59 -0.29 20.49
CA ALA A 140 5.71 -0.55 19.58
C ALA A 140 5.74 0.46 18.42
N VAL A 141 4.56 0.77 17.86
CA VAL A 141 4.41 1.73 16.76
C VAL A 141 4.70 3.16 17.24
N GLU A 142 4.24 3.54 18.43
CA GLU A 142 4.47 4.86 19.03
C GLU A 142 5.95 5.21 19.23
N ARG A 143 6.80 4.21 19.47
CA ARG A 143 8.25 4.42 19.59
C ARG A 143 8.90 4.85 18.27
N ILE A 144 8.33 4.46 17.13
CA ILE A 144 8.95 4.64 15.79
C ILE A 144 8.15 5.58 14.88
N ALA A 145 7.01 6.09 15.34
CA ALA A 145 6.10 6.89 14.54
C ALA A 145 5.46 8.04 15.35
N LEU A 146 4.79 8.95 14.63
CA LEU A 146 4.01 10.07 15.15
C LEU A 146 2.54 9.92 14.74
N PRO A 147 1.57 10.33 15.58
CA PRO A 147 0.15 10.27 15.22
C PRO A 147 -0.12 11.10 13.96
N SER A 148 -1.07 10.64 13.13
CA SER A 148 -1.56 11.41 11.98
C SER A 148 -3.08 11.51 11.99
N ALA A 149 -3.64 12.39 11.16
CA ALA A 149 -5.08 12.52 10.94
C ALA A 149 -5.62 11.59 9.84
N LEU A 150 -4.81 10.64 9.36
CA LEU A 150 -5.16 9.73 8.27
C LEU A 150 -5.67 8.40 8.78
N THR A 151 -6.56 7.78 8.00
CA THR A 151 -7.14 6.46 8.29
C THR A 151 -6.58 5.42 7.33
N CYS A 152 -6.30 4.23 7.86
CA CYS A 152 -5.80 3.09 7.11
C CYS A 152 -6.90 2.58 6.17
N PRO A 153 -6.70 2.60 4.84
CA PRO A 153 -7.75 2.19 3.90
C PRO A 153 -8.03 0.68 3.92
N GLU A 154 -7.12 -0.14 4.46
CA GLU A 154 -7.32 -1.60 4.56
C GLU A 154 -8.10 -2.02 5.83
N CYS A 155 -8.02 -1.27 6.92
CA CYS A 155 -8.60 -1.70 8.20
C CYS A 155 -9.40 -0.64 8.97
N GLY A 156 -9.49 0.60 8.47
CA GLY A 156 -10.19 1.71 9.13
C GLY A 156 -9.53 2.25 10.41
N GLY A 157 -8.35 1.75 10.79
CA GLY A 157 -7.62 2.20 11.98
C GLY A 157 -6.80 3.47 11.73
N ALA A 158 -6.39 4.15 12.80
CA ALA A 158 -5.51 5.32 12.70
C ALA A 158 -4.14 4.97 12.08
N LEU A 159 -3.68 5.80 11.14
CA LEU A 159 -2.33 5.76 10.60
C LEU A 159 -1.38 6.62 11.43
N TRP A 160 -0.16 6.15 11.54
CA TRP A 160 0.97 6.82 12.18
C TRP A 160 2.04 7.08 11.14
N GLN A 161 2.60 8.28 11.13
CA GLN A 161 3.70 8.64 10.23
C GLN A 161 5.03 8.19 10.83
N MET A 162 5.78 7.38 10.10
CA MET A 162 7.07 6.85 10.52
C MET A 162 8.12 7.96 10.63
N ARG A 163 8.89 7.95 11.73
CA ARG A 163 9.99 8.90 11.95
C ARG A 163 11.14 8.66 10.98
N ASP A 164 11.87 9.73 10.65
CA ASP A 164 13.10 9.69 9.84
C ASP A 164 12.95 9.02 8.47
N THR A 165 11.74 9.09 7.89
CA THR A 165 11.44 8.61 6.54
C THR A 165 11.22 9.78 5.60
N GLN A 166 11.90 9.75 4.47
CA GLN A 166 11.71 10.68 3.37
C GLN A 166 11.76 9.90 2.07
N PRO A 167 10.71 9.90 1.22
CA PRO A 167 9.39 10.48 1.47
C PRO A 167 8.68 9.89 2.72
N PRO A 168 7.67 10.59 3.29
CA PRO A 168 6.94 10.09 4.45
C PRO A 168 6.35 8.70 4.22
N ARG A 169 6.39 7.86 5.28
CA ARG A 169 5.73 6.54 5.30
C ARG A 169 4.72 6.47 6.43
N PHE A 170 3.71 5.64 6.25
CA PHE A 170 2.61 5.47 7.20
C PHE A 170 2.43 4.01 7.57
N ARG A 171 2.03 3.75 8.81
CA ARG A 171 1.69 2.41 9.31
C ARG A 171 0.53 2.46 10.30
N CYS A 172 -0.35 1.47 10.29
CA CYS A 172 -1.41 1.33 11.29
C CYS A 172 -1.03 0.34 12.40
N HIS A 173 -1.76 0.35 13.51
CA HIS A 173 -1.51 -0.53 14.66
C HIS A 173 -1.68 -2.04 14.36
N THR A 174 -2.45 -2.39 13.32
CA THR A 174 -2.58 -3.77 12.83
C THR A 174 -1.43 -4.22 11.92
N GLY A 175 -0.55 -3.28 11.54
CA GLY A 175 0.68 -3.53 10.79
C GLY A 175 0.62 -3.29 9.27
N HIS A 176 -0.50 -2.84 8.69
CA HIS A 176 -0.49 -2.37 7.30
C HIS A 176 0.41 -1.14 7.15
N ALA A 177 1.18 -1.07 6.07
CA ALA A 177 2.10 0.03 5.81
C ALA A 177 1.97 0.56 4.38
N PHE A 178 2.22 1.86 4.22
CA PHE A 178 2.05 2.56 2.95
C PHE A 178 3.15 3.61 2.76
N GLY A 179 3.75 3.66 1.57
CA GLY A 179 4.47 4.83 1.11
C GLY A 179 3.52 5.98 0.75
N MET A 180 4.03 7.22 0.77
CA MET A 180 3.23 8.42 0.48
C MET A 180 2.55 8.37 -0.90
N SER A 181 3.24 7.87 -1.93
CA SER A 181 2.68 7.83 -3.30
C SER A 181 1.55 6.82 -3.39
N THR A 182 1.74 5.65 -2.77
CA THR A 182 0.70 4.62 -2.69
C THR A 182 -0.51 5.09 -1.89
N LEU A 183 -0.29 5.73 -0.73
CA LEU A 183 -1.40 6.23 0.09
C LEU A 183 -2.18 7.35 -0.60
N ARG A 184 -1.49 8.27 -1.28
CA ARG A 184 -2.14 9.31 -2.09
C ARG A 184 -2.99 8.69 -3.20
N HIS A 185 -2.44 7.73 -3.94
CA HIS A 185 -3.18 7.07 -5.02
C HIS A 185 -4.47 6.41 -4.51
N ALA A 186 -4.42 5.77 -3.34
CA ALA A 186 -5.60 5.19 -2.71
C ALA A 186 -6.61 6.25 -2.24
N ALA A 187 -6.14 7.37 -1.69
CA ALA A 187 -7.01 8.48 -1.30
C ALA A 187 -7.70 9.11 -2.51
N ASP A 188 -6.97 9.31 -3.61
CA ASP A 188 -7.49 9.86 -4.86
C ASP A 188 -8.60 8.96 -5.43
N GLY A 189 -8.41 7.63 -5.43
CA GLY A 189 -9.43 6.68 -5.90
C GLY A 189 -10.60 6.45 -4.94
N SER A 190 -10.43 6.73 -3.63
CA SER A 190 -11.46 6.46 -2.63
C SER A 190 -12.71 7.33 -2.80
N LEU A 191 -12.55 8.58 -3.25
CA LEU A 191 -13.68 9.48 -3.48
C LEU A 191 -14.57 8.96 -4.62
N GLU A 192 -13.96 8.63 -5.75
CA GLU A 192 -14.67 8.10 -6.92
C GLU A 192 -15.40 6.80 -6.55
N HIS A 193 -14.74 5.88 -5.86
CA HIS A 193 -15.37 4.64 -5.41
C HIS A 193 -16.57 4.89 -4.49
N THR A 194 -16.44 5.80 -3.53
CA THR A 194 -17.53 6.16 -2.59
C THR A 194 -18.73 6.76 -3.33
N LEU A 195 -18.47 7.59 -4.34
CA LEU A 195 -19.52 8.16 -5.19
C LEU A 195 -20.26 7.09 -6.00
N PHE A 196 -19.52 6.12 -6.57
CA PHE A 196 -20.13 4.99 -7.25
C PHE A 196 -20.97 4.10 -6.32
N ASP A 197 -20.49 3.84 -5.10
CA ASP A 197 -21.27 3.09 -4.11
C ASP A 197 -22.54 3.83 -3.68
N ALA A 198 -22.45 5.14 -3.45
CA ALA A 198 -23.62 5.96 -3.16
C ALA A 198 -24.61 5.96 -4.33
N LEU A 199 -24.13 6.05 -5.57
CA LEU A 199 -24.95 5.97 -6.77
C LEU A 199 -25.68 4.62 -6.87
N ARG A 200 -24.95 3.51 -6.67
CA ARG A 200 -25.52 2.15 -6.64
C ARG A 200 -26.60 2.04 -5.57
N ALA A 201 -26.33 2.49 -4.35
CA ALA A 201 -27.31 2.45 -3.26
C ALA A 201 -28.58 3.26 -3.58
N LEU A 202 -28.45 4.42 -4.21
CA LEU A 202 -29.59 5.24 -4.64
C LEU A 202 -30.41 4.57 -5.75
N HIS A 203 -29.75 3.87 -6.69
CA HIS A 203 -30.45 3.08 -7.70
C HIS A 203 -31.22 1.90 -7.09
N GLU A 204 -30.60 1.18 -6.14
CA GLU A 204 -31.25 0.10 -5.39
C GLU A 204 -32.45 0.63 -4.58
N GLN A 205 -32.31 1.78 -3.90
CA GLN A 205 -33.43 2.42 -3.19
C GLN A 205 -34.57 2.82 -4.12
N ARG A 206 -34.26 3.40 -5.28
CA ARG A 206 -35.28 3.77 -6.29
C ARG A 206 -36.06 2.55 -6.74
N GLU A 207 -35.36 1.47 -7.07
CA GLU A 207 -35.98 0.21 -7.50
C GLU A 207 -36.89 -0.35 -6.40
N LEU A 208 -36.38 -0.47 -5.18
CA LEU A 208 -37.16 -0.97 -4.03
C LEU A 208 -38.41 -0.12 -3.76
N TYR A 209 -38.28 1.21 -3.73
CA TYR A 209 -39.43 2.10 -3.52
C TYR A 209 -40.45 2.03 -4.65
N THR A 210 -40.00 1.81 -5.89
CA THR A 210 -40.90 1.62 -7.04
C THR A 210 -41.72 0.34 -6.87
N GLN A 211 -41.09 -0.76 -6.44
CA GLN A 211 -41.78 -2.03 -6.18
C GLN A 211 -42.78 -1.91 -5.01
N ILE A 212 -42.39 -1.25 -3.92
CA ILE A 212 -43.28 -1.00 -2.77
C ILE A 212 -44.47 -0.13 -3.19
N ALA A 213 -44.25 0.92 -3.99
CA ALA A 213 -45.33 1.78 -4.50
C ALA A 213 -46.33 0.99 -5.36
N ALA A 214 -45.84 0.08 -6.21
CA ALA A 214 -46.66 -0.79 -7.04
C ALA A 214 -47.49 -1.77 -6.20
N TYR A 215 -46.91 -2.36 -5.15
CA TYR A 215 -47.62 -3.22 -4.21
C TYR A 215 -48.78 -2.48 -3.52
N HIS A 216 -48.51 -1.31 -2.92
CA HIS A 216 -49.55 -0.53 -2.24
C HIS A 216 -50.67 -0.08 -3.20
N MET A 217 -50.35 0.15 -4.48
CA MET A 217 -51.36 0.43 -5.50
C MET A 217 -52.28 -0.79 -5.73
N GLN A 218 -51.72 -2.00 -5.76
CA GLN A 218 -52.48 -3.24 -5.96
C GLN A 218 -53.43 -3.55 -4.79
N VAL A 219 -53.01 -3.27 -3.55
CA VAL A 219 -53.84 -3.51 -2.35
C VAL A 219 -54.76 -2.34 -2.01
N GLY A 220 -54.82 -1.29 -2.83
CA GLY A 220 -55.74 -0.15 -2.68
C GLY A 220 -55.29 0.94 -1.71
N GLU A 221 -54.06 0.86 -1.19
CA GLU A 221 -53.46 1.82 -0.25
C GLU A 221 -52.82 3.00 -1.00
N THR A 222 -53.67 3.84 -1.60
CA THR A 222 -53.24 4.94 -2.47
C THR A 222 -52.33 5.97 -1.81
N GLY A 223 -52.50 6.22 -0.51
CA GLY A 223 -51.64 7.13 0.27
C GLY A 223 -50.19 6.64 0.37
N GLU A 224 -50.00 5.37 0.72
CA GLU A 224 -48.67 4.76 0.81
C GLU A 224 -48.03 4.61 -0.57
N SER A 225 -48.81 4.22 -1.59
CA SER A 225 -48.32 4.17 -2.98
C SER A 225 -47.73 5.52 -3.43
N ARG A 226 -48.44 6.62 -3.17
CA ARG A 226 -47.94 7.98 -3.48
C ARG A 226 -46.66 8.30 -2.71
N ARG A 227 -46.61 8.00 -1.41
CA ARG A 227 -45.45 8.26 -0.56
C ARG A 227 -44.19 7.57 -1.07
N TYR A 228 -44.29 6.29 -1.44
CA TYR A 228 -43.15 5.54 -1.99
C TYR A 228 -42.78 5.97 -3.41
N THR A 229 -43.74 6.39 -4.23
CA THR A 229 -43.46 7.01 -5.53
C THR A 229 -42.63 8.29 -5.39
N GLU A 230 -42.99 9.16 -4.43
CA GLU A 230 -42.22 10.36 -4.13
C GLU A 230 -40.82 10.03 -3.58
N ALA A 231 -40.70 8.99 -2.73
CA ALA A 231 -39.43 8.53 -2.22
C ALA A 231 -38.50 8.00 -3.34
N ALA A 232 -39.04 7.22 -4.28
CA ALA A 232 -38.33 6.78 -5.48
C ALA A 232 -37.86 7.97 -6.32
N GLY A 233 -38.72 8.99 -6.49
CA GLY A 233 -38.37 10.24 -7.17
C GLY A 233 -37.21 11.00 -6.50
N ARG A 234 -37.19 11.06 -5.16
CA ARG A 234 -36.08 11.66 -4.41
C ARG A 234 -34.77 10.90 -4.59
N ALA A 235 -34.81 9.56 -4.55
CA ALA A 235 -33.64 8.72 -4.78
C ALA A 235 -33.07 8.93 -6.20
N ALA A 236 -33.95 8.95 -7.21
CA ALA A 236 -33.57 9.23 -8.61
C ALA A 236 -32.96 10.63 -8.80
N ALA A 237 -33.53 11.66 -8.16
CA ALA A 237 -33.00 13.02 -8.23
C ALA A 237 -31.60 13.12 -7.59
N SER A 238 -31.38 12.44 -6.45
CA SER A 238 -30.05 12.36 -5.83
C SER A 238 -29.04 11.62 -6.70
N ALA A 239 -29.42 10.50 -7.31
CA ALA A 239 -28.56 9.74 -8.22
C ALA A 239 -28.09 10.63 -9.39
N LYS A 240 -29.01 11.37 -10.02
CA LYS A 240 -28.69 12.29 -11.12
C LYS A 240 -27.70 13.39 -10.73
N ARG A 241 -27.71 13.86 -9.48
CA ARG A 241 -26.72 14.83 -8.98
C ARG A 241 -25.32 14.21 -8.88
N ILE A 242 -25.23 13.00 -8.33
CA ILE A 242 -23.96 12.27 -8.22
C ILE A 242 -23.40 11.95 -9.61
N GLU A 243 -24.24 11.52 -10.55
CA GLU A 243 -23.82 11.30 -11.95
C GLU A 243 -23.32 12.57 -12.64
N GLY A 244 -23.83 13.74 -12.26
CA GLY A 244 -23.33 15.02 -12.75
C GLY A 244 -21.90 15.26 -12.29
N TRP A 245 -21.63 15.07 -10.99
CA TRP A 245 -20.29 15.21 -10.41
C TRP A 245 -19.27 14.24 -11.03
N LEU A 246 -19.68 12.99 -11.31
CA LEU A 246 -18.80 11.98 -11.93
C LEU A 246 -18.47 12.26 -13.40
N ARG A 247 -19.22 13.14 -14.10
CA ARG A 247 -18.96 13.51 -15.50
C ARG A 247 -18.09 14.76 -15.64
N GLU A 248 -18.02 15.57 -14.59
CA GLU A 248 -17.31 16.86 -14.58
C GLU A 248 -15.89 16.77 -14.00
N GLY A 249 -15.56 15.67 -13.31
CA GLY A 249 -14.22 15.34 -12.80
C GLY A 249 -13.44 14.43 -13.74
#